data_AF-A0A354P7Q4-F1
#
_entry.id   AF-A0A354P7Q4-F1
#
_cell.length_a   1.000
_cell.length_b   1.000
_cell.length_c   1.000
_cell.angle_alpha   90.00
_cell.angle_beta   90.00
_cell.angle_gamma   90.00
#
_symmetry.space_group_name_H-M   'P 1'
#
loop_
_entity.id
_entity.type
_entity.pdbx_description
1 polymer ?
#
loop_
_entity_poly.entity_id
_entity_poly.type
_entity_poly.pdbx_seq_one_letter_code
_entity_poly.pdbx_strand_id
1 'polypeptide(L)'
;ASGVVPEIVMNVPQKTKDDAFALRFTGMISIPTTGSYAFFITSDDGSRLYINDKLLVDNDGLHGMVEKSGKVDLGAGMHKIVVTYFDNGGGDGLEVAWAGPKMSKRKIAADRLFLVDQEEPVRDLAVRTLALVPGLETEKWNDLTSLIKSGQSRTAAISILRSIPEAKRPEGQLGDLTDNLVAYLSDMPAAMRTGEAAGEVIELVRSISKSLPEKRQKEIESRLQNLDVRVIAIGTVQERMIFDKEQIVIQAGRPVEFRFSNSDFMPHNFVIVKQGALEEIGELAEATARTADAKDRHYVPVSDKVILASRLLESNQSESLLFEAPKEPGIYPYVCTYPGHWRRMFGALYVVADLDQYTANPEQYLADNPLEIRDELLKFIARDTDWKYDDLIAKFSPLPKDRSFEVGRNLFRAANCVGCHQFGGEGYALGPDLAKMEPKKETIDHILRSIVEPSVEIDPKYRSFRFLLDSGKVVVGTIVEQTDSQVKVLVDPLAMRDPMVIEKDEIEQQVESTVSIMPAGLLNKLTEEEVVDLIVYVFAKANPKHKIYHAGHGHHNH
;
A
#
# COMPACT_ATOMS: atom_id res chain seq x y z
N ALA A 1 18.48 -22.94 -7.85
CA ALA A 1 17.87 -22.55 -6.56
C ALA A 1 16.38 -22.85 -6.65
N SER A 2 15.70 -23.09 -5.53
CA SER A 2 14.24 -23.17 -5.45
C SER A 2 13.76 -22.17 -4.39
N GLY A 3 12.55 -21.64 -4.57
CA GLY A 3 11.98 -20.63 -3.69
C GLY A 3 10.58 -20.23 -4.13
N VAL A 4 9.94 -19.39 -3.33
CA VAL A 4 8.63 -18.80 -3.62
C VAL A 4 8.84 -17.39 -4.14
N VAL A 5 8.15 -17.05 -5.22
CA VAL A 5 8.14 -15.70 -5.78
C VAL A 5 6.70 -15.27 -6.01
N PRO A 6 6.38 -13.97 -5.85
CA PRO A 6 5.02 -13.46 -6.03
C PRO A 6 4.61 -13.38 -7.51
N GLU A 7 5.59 -13.42 -8.43
CA GLU A 7 5.37 -13.20 -9.86
C GLU A 7 6.19 -14.16 -10.72
N ILE A 8 5.73 -14.40 -11.96
CA ILE A 8 6.44 -15.19 -12.97
C ILE A 8 7.33 -14.24 -13.79
N VAL A 9 8.54 -13.99 -13.29
CA VAL A 9 9.52 -13.06 -13.87
C VAL A 9 10.91 -13.67 -13.89
N MET A 10 11.78 -13.24 -14.81
CA MET A 10 13.16 -13.72 -14.89
C MET A 10 14.01 -13.40 -13.65
N ASN A 11 13.73 -12.25 -13.01
CA ASN A 11 14.52 -11.69 -11.91
C ASN A 11 14.25 -12.41 -10.58
N VAL A 12 14.67 -13.66 -10.49
CA VAL A 12 14.62 -14.50 -9.29
C VAL A 12 16.03 -14.82 -8.80
N PRO A 13 16.24 -15.32 -7.57
CA PRO A 13 17.57 -15.70 -7.10
C PRO A 13 18.11 -16.87 -7.94
N GLN A 14 18.97 -16.56 -8.90
CA GLN A 14 19.63 -17.55 -9.75
C GLN A 14 20.98 -17.96 -9.15
N LYS A 15 21.51 -19.08 -9.61
CA LYS A 15 22.82 -19.55 -9.17
C LYS A 15 23.92 -18.81 -9.96
N THR A 16 24.20 -17.56 -9.57
CA THR A 16 25.42 -16.78 -9.94
C THR A 16 25.81 -16.80 -11.43
N LYS A 17 24.84 -16.80 -12.35
CA LYS A 17 25.09 -16.85 -13.79
C LYS A 17 24.17 -15.87 -14.51
N ASP A 18 24.76 -15.06 -15.37
CA ASP A 18 24.04 -14.12 -16.23
C ASP A 18 23.47 -14.84 -17.47
N ASP A 19 24.14 -15.91 -17.93
CA ASP A 19 23.71 -16.73 -19.08
C ASP A 19 23.68 -18.24 -18.72
N ALA A 20 23.06 -19.05 -19.59
CA ALA A 20 23.03 -20.51 -19.49
C ALA A 20 22.35 -21.01 -18.20
N PHE A 21 21.13 -20.54 -18.00
CA PHE A 21 20.26 -20.90 -16.88
C PHE A 21 18.87 -21.31 -17.36
N ALA A 22 18.12 -21.98 -16.48
CA ALA A 22 16.72 -22.31 -16.72
C ALA A 22 15.91 -22.12 -15.44
N LEU A 23 14.70 -21.59 -15.60
CA LEU A 23 13.71 -21.37 -14.56
C LEU A 23 12.48 -22.24 -14.81
N ARG A 24 11.86 -22.66 -13.72
CA ARG A 24 10.56 -23.34 -13.74
C ARG A 24 9.69 -22.78 -12.62
N PHE A 25 8.59 -22.17 -13.01
CA PHE A 25 7.55 -21.66 -12.13
C PHE A 25 6.41 -22.66 -12.11
N THR A 26 5.91 -22.97 -10.91
CA THR A 26 4.80 -23.90 -10.69
C THR A 26 3.85 -23.30 -9.67
N GLY A 27 2.56 -23.28 -9.97
CA GLY A 27 1.54 -22.80 -9.05
C GLY A 27 0.13 -23.02 -9.59
N MET A 28 -0.81 -22.30 -9.00
CA MET A 28 -2.20 -22.20 -9.44
C MET A 28 -2.48 -20.78 -9.90
N ILE A 29 -3.32 -20.65 -10.92
CA ILE A 29 -3.91 -19.38 -11.34
C ILE A 29 -5.40 -19.38 -11.00
N SER A 30 -5.88 -18.30 -10.37
CA SER A 30 -7.30 -18.06 -10.11
C SER A 30 -7.96 -17.43 -11.34
N ILE A 31 -8.87 -18.18 -11.96
CA ILE A 31 -9.69 -17.73 -13.09
C ILE A 31 -11.00 -17.14 -12.54
N PRO A 32 -11.27 -15.83 -12.73
CA PRO A 32 -12.40 -15.15 -12.09
C PRO A 32 -13.75 -15.50 -12.72
N THR A 33 -13.79 -15.81 -14.01
CA THR A 33 -15.02 -16.03 -14.76
C THR A 33 -14.82 -17.14 -15.77
N THR A 34 -15.76 -18.06 -15.89
CA THR A 34 -15.72 -19.11 -16.93
C THR A 34 -15.68 -18.48 -18.32
N GLY A 35 -14.77 -18.93 -19.18
CA GLY A 35 -14.73 -18.50 -20.58
C GLY A 35 -13.40 -18.75 -21.27
N SER A 36 -13.23 -18.12 -22.44
CA SER A 36 -12.05 -18.28 -23.27
C SER A 36 -10.95 -17.31 -22.85
N TYR A 37 -9.79 -17.84 -22.47
CA TYR A 37 -8.61 -17.09 -22.07
C TYR A 37 -7.49 -17.24 -23.09
N ALA A 38 -6.78 -16.15 -23.35
CA ALA A 38 -5.53 -16.14 -24.11
C ALA A 38 -4.38 -15.90 -23.14
N PHE A 39 -3.35 -16.74 -23.20
CA PHE A 39 -2.10 -16.55 -22.47
C PHE A 39 -1.01 -16.14 -23.44
N PHE A 40 -0.12 -15.26 -22.98
CA PHE A 40 0.98 -14.68 -23.76
C PHE A 40 2.26 -14.88 -22.97
N ILE A 41 3.30 -15.39 -23.61
CA ILE A 41 4.66 -15.41 -23.07
C ILE A 41 5.58 -14.67 -24.03
N THR A 42 6.38 -13.77 -23.50
CA THR A 42 7.40 -13.02 -24.25
C THR A 42 8.74 -13.35 -23.63
N SER A 43 9.67 -13.91 -24.40
CA SER A 43 10.97 -14.33 -23.85
C SER A 43 12.14 -14.23 -24.83
N ASP A 44 13.33 -14.09 -24.24
CA ASP A 44 14.68 -14.17 -24.83
C ASP A 44 15.54 -14.98 -23.84
N ASP A 45 15.94 -16.23 -24.08
CA ASP A 45 15.59 -17.14 -25.16
C ASP A 45 14.20 -17.82 -24.93
N GLY A 46 14.18 -19.14 -24.76
CA GLY A 46 12.98 -19.95 -24.93
C GLY A 46 12.12 -20.05 -23.67
N SER A 47 10.81 -20.09 -23.85
CA SER A 47 9.85 -20.36 -22.78
C SER A 47 8.67 -21.24 -23.21
N ARG A 48 8.02 -21.89 -22.26
CA ARG A 48 6.79 -22.66 -22.47
C ARG A 48 5.82 -22.42 -21.34
N LEU A 49 4.53 -22.38 -21.66
CA LEU A 49 3.45 -22.22 -20.68
C LEU A 49 2.47 -23.40 -20.79
N TYR A 50 2.15 -23.98 -19.64
CA TYR A 50 1.21 -25.07 -19.49
C TYR A 50 0.06 -24.66 -18.58
N ILE A 51 -1.16 -25.06 -18.96
CA ILE A 51 -2.36 -24.94 -18.12
C ILE A 51 -2.96 -26.33 -17.93
N ASN A 52 -3.21 -26.72 -16.68
CA ASN A 52 -3.70 -28.07 -16.31
C ASN A 52 -2.89 -29.19 -16.99
N ASP A 53 -1.55 -29.08 -16.89
CA ASP A 53 -0.55 -30.00 -17.45
C ASP A 53 -0.56 -30.12 -18.99
N LYS A 54 -1.33 -29.30 -19.70
CA LYS A 54 -1.33 -29.22 -21.17
C LYS A 54 -0.50 -28.04 -21.64
N LEU A 55 0.44 -28.30 -22.57
CA LEU A 55 1.20 -27.25 -23.24
C LEU A 55 0.23 -26.34 -24.00
N LEU A 56 0.21 -25.06 -23.63
CA LEU A 56 -0.66 -24.06 -24.20
C LEU A 56 0.09 -23.10 -25.12
N VAL A 57 1.29 -22.67 -24.70
CA VAL A 57 2.14 -21.77 -25.48
C VAL A 57 3.53 -22.34 -25.53
N ASP A 58 4.03 -22.54 -26.75
CA ASP A 58 5.40 -22.99 -27.01
C ASP A 58 6.17 -21.84 -27.68
N ASN A 59 7.08 -21.25 -26.92
CA ASN A 59 8.03 -20.24 -27.37
C ASN A 59 9.45 -20.73 -27.12
N ASP A 60 9.70 -22.03 -27.31
CA ASP A 60 11.00 -22.63 -27.04
C ASP A 60 12.01 -22.42 -28.19
N GLY A 61 13.29 -22.61 -27.90
CA GLY A 61 14.39 -22.43 -28.86
C GLY A 61 15.23 -21.19 -28.56
N LEU A 62 16.30 -21.01 -29.34
CA LEU A 62 17.18 -19.83 -29.24
C LEU A 62 16.63 -18.70 -30.11
N HIS A 63 16.33 -17.57 -29.51
CA HIS A 63 15.78 -16.40 -30.18
C HIS A 63 15.79 -15.17 -29.28
N GLY A 64 15.88 -13.98 -29.90
CA GLY A 64 15.66 -12.71 -29.21
C GLY A 64 14.25 -12.56 -28.64
N MET A 65 14.02 -11.50 -27.84
CA MET A 65 12.74 -11.23 -27.18
C MET A 65 11.54 -11.26 -28.14
N VAL A 66 10.72 -12.31 -28.06
CA VAL A 66 9.57 -12.53 -28.93
C VAL A 66 8.35 -13.02 -28.15
N GLU A 67 7.18 -12.54 -28.53
CA GLU A 67 5.90 -12.94 -27.94
C GLU A 67 5.25 -14.10 -28.70
N LYS A 68 4.74 -15.08 -27.96
CA LYS A 68 3.81 -16.12 -28.43
C LYS A 68 2.57 -16.14 -27.56
N SER A 69 1.50 -16.70 -28.11
CA SER A 69 0.24 -16.85 -27.38
C SER A 69 -0.50 -18.13 -27.72
N GLY A 70 -1.39 -18.52 -26.82
CA GLY A 70 -2.28 -19.68 -26.96
C GLY A 70 -3.61 -19.42 -26.25
N LYS A 71 -4.68 -20.05 -26.73
CA LYS A 71 -6.03 -19.90 -26.17
C LYS A 71 -6.52 -21.20 -25.55
N VAL A 72 -7.23 -21.09 -24.44
CA VAL A 72 -7.83 -22.21 -23.71
C VAL A 72 -9.15 -21.77 -23.06
N ASP A 73 -10.14 -22.65 -23.07
CA ASP A 73 -11.38 -22.42 -22.32
C ASP A 73 -11.20 -22.95 -20.89
N LEU A 74 -11.49 -22.10 -19.90
CA LEU A 74 -11.32 -22.39 -18.48
C LEU A 74 -12.61 -22.12 -17.72
N GLY A 75 -12.86 -22.92 -16.70
CA GLY A 75 -13.89 -22.63 -15.71
C GLY A 75 -13.43 -21.53 -14.75
N ALA A 76 -14.37 -20.85 -14.10
CA ALA A 76 -14.03 -20.07 -12.92
C ALA A 76 -13.45 -20.99 -11.83
N GLY A 77 -12.43 -20.52 -11.11
CA GLY A 77 -11.74 -21.28 -10.07
C GLY A 77 -10.25 -21.45 -10.31
N MET A 78 -9.62 -22.33 -9.55
CA MET A 78 -8.17 -22.55 -9.57
C MET A 78 -7.76 -23.52 -10.67
N HIS A 79 -6.75 -23.14 -11.46
CA HIS A 79 -6.18 -23.98 -12.51
C HIS A 79 -4.66 -24.06 -12.35
N LYS A 80 -4.07 -25.23 -12.66
CA LYS A 80 -2.62 -25.39 -12.57
C LYS A 80 -1.95 -24.58 -13.66
N ILE A 81 -0.89 -23.85 -13.31
CA ILE A 81 -0.05 -23.11 -14.24
C ILE A 81 1.41 -23.52 -14.05
N VAL A 82 2.09 -23.79 -15.17
CA VAL A 82 3.54 -24.04 -15.19
C VAL A 82 4.14 -23.17 -16.28
N VAL A 83 5.22 -22.45 -15.95
CA VAL A 83 6.01 -21.71 -16.93
C VAL A 83 7.45 -22.18 -16.83
N THR A 84 8.02 -22.61 -17.95
CA THR A 84 9.45 -22.89 -18.06
C THR A 84 10.10 -21.83 -18.91
N TYR A 85 11.31 -21.42 -18.56
CA TYR A 85 12.10 -20.44 -19.29
C TYR A 85 13.56 -20.84 -19.23
N PHE A 86 14.32 -20.58 -20.29
CA PHE A 86 15.76 -20.68 -20.27
C PHE A 86 16.39 -19.53 -21.06
N ASP A 87 17.61 -19.20 -20.69
CA ASP A 87 18.46 -18.28 -21.42
C ASP A 87 19.81 -18.97 -21.69
N ASN A 88 20.35 -18.76 -22.88
CA ASN A 88 21.64 -19.29 -23.28
C ASN A 88 22.57 -18.23 -23.91
N GLY A 89 22.41 -16.97 -23.51
CA GLY A 89 23.30 -15.85 -23.76
C GLY A 89 22.81 -14.84 -24.79
N GLY A 90 23.08 -13.56 -24.55
CA GLY A 90 22.63 -12.48 -25.42
C GLY A 90 21.86 -11.42 -24.64
N GLY A 91 20.69 -11.03 -25.16
CA GLY A 91 19.69 -10.32 -24.34
C GLY A 91 18.86 -11.34 -23.58
N ASP A 92 18.22 -10.92 -22.50
CA ASP A 92 17.45 -11.81 -21.64
C ASP A 92 16.08 -11.21 -21.29
N GLY A 93 15.07 -12.06 -21.07
CA GLY A 93 13.77 -11.58 -20.67
C GLY A 93 12.69 -12.65 -20.54
N LEU A 94 11.78 -12.44 -19.59
CA LEU A 94 10.55 -13.22 -19.46
C LEU A 94 9.40 -12.32 -19.00
N GLU A 95 8.34 -12.26 -19.80
CA GLU A 95 7.07 -11.66 -19.43
C GLU A 95 5.92 -12.63 -19.68
N VAL A 96 4.98 -12.69 -18.73
CA VAL A 96 3.76 -13.51 -18.85
C VAL A 96 2.52 -12.63 -18.67
N ALA A 97 1.62 -12.72 -19.65
CA ALA A 97 0.38 -11.96 -19.68
C ALA A 97 -0.80 -12.84 -20.05
N TRP A 98 -2.01 -12.33 -19.82
CA TRP A 98 -3.25 -13.01 -20.14
C TRP A 98 -4.36 -12.02 -20.53
N ALA A 99 -5.32 -12.49 -21.30
CA ALA A 99 -6.56 -11.81 -21.66
C ALA A 99 -7.71 -12.81 -21.52
N GLY A 100 -8.92 -12.31 -21.29
CA GLY A 100 -10.08 -13.16 -21.03
C GLY A 100 -11.40 -12.43 -21.25
N PRO A 101 -12.54 -13.03 -20.85
CA PRO A 101 -13.85 -12.41 -20.98
C PRO A 101 -13.88 -11.04 -20.30
N LYS A 102 -14.22 -9.99 -21.06
CA LYS A 102 -14.23 -8.59 -20.58
C LYS A 102 -12.90 -8.12 -19.97
N MET A 103 -11.80 -8.80 -20.27
CA MET A 103 -10.46 -8.54 -19.74
C MET A 103 -9.46 -8.35 -20.88
N SER A 104 -9.03 -7.11 -21.10
CA SER A 104 -7.91 -6.80 -21.99
C SER A 104 -6.60 -7.44 -21.51
N LYS A 105 -5.68 -7.68 -22.45
CA LYS A 105 -4.34 -8.22 -22.18
C LYS A 105 -3.65 -7.40 -21.10
N ARG A 106 -3.19 -8.09 -20.06
CA ARG A 106 -2.48 -7.51 -18.91
C ARG A 106 -1.52 -8.53 -18.33
N LYS A 107 -0.55 -8.10 -17.52
CA LYS A 107 0.28 -9.02 -16.73
C LYS A 107 -0.59 -9.81 -15.74
N ILE A 108 -0.18 -11.04 -15.43
CA ILE A 108 -0.85 -11.82 -14.38
C ILE A 108 -0.45 -11.22 -13.03
N ALA A 109 -1.41 -10.69 -12.29
CA ALA A 109 -1.15 -10.08 -10.99
C ALA A 109 -0.84 -11.16 -9.94
N ALA A 110 0.00 -10.81 -8.95
CA ALA A 110 0.43 -11.73 -7.89
C ALA A 110 -0.75 -12.31 -7.10
N ASP A 111 -1.83 -11.54 -6.90
CA ASP A 111 -3.06 -11.97 -6.23
C ASP A 111 -3.87 -13.02 -7.03
N ARG A 112 -3.47 -13.32 -8.27
CA ARG A 112 -4.02 -14.40 -9.09
C ARG A 112 -3.19 -15.65 -9.06
N LEU A 113 -1.99 -15.61 -8.48
CA LEU A 113 -1.07 -16.73 -8.42
C LEU A 113 -1.03 -17.28 -6.99
N PHE A 114 -1.24 -18.57 -6.86
CA PHE A 114 -1.30 -19.25 -5.57
C PHE A 114 -0.32 -20.42 -5.57
N LEU A 115 0.33 -20.64 -4.44
CA LEU A 115 1.11 -21.85 -4.24
C LEU A 115 0.18 -23.04 -4.06
N VAL A 116 0.59 -24.19 -4.61
CA VAL A 116 -0.03 -25.47 -4.29
C VAL A 116 0.51 -25.88 -2.92
N ASP A 117 -0.32 -25.84 -1.89
CA ASP A 117 -0.16 -26.81 -0.81
C ASP A 117 -0.47 -28.18 -1.44
N GLN A 118 0.53 -29.10 -1.51
CA GLN A 118 0.42 -30.51 -1.93
C GLN A 118 0.92 -30.95 -3.35
N GLU A 119 1.83 -30.26 -4.03
CA GLU A 119 2.73 -30.93 -4.99
C GLU A 119 4.18 -30.46 -4.78
N GLU A 120 4.73 -30.75 -3.60
CA GLU A 120 6.17 -30.69 -3.38
C GLU A 120 6.87 -31.60 -4.41
N PRO A 121 7.97 -31.18 -5.06
CA PRO A 121 8.72 -32.07 -5.95
C PRO A 121 9.01 -33.40 -5.26
N VAL A 122 8.81 -34.52 -5.94
CA VAL A 122 9.06 -35.88 -5.38
C VAL A 122 10.42 -35.97 -4.71
N ARG A 123 11.42 -35.26 -5.24
CA ARG A 123 12.75 -35.15 -4.66
C ARG A 123 12.75 -34.46 -3.29
N ASP A 124 12.06 -33.34 -3.14
CA ASP A 124 12.00 -32.59 -1.89
C ASP A 124 11.20 -33.36 -0.84
N LEU A 125 10.11 -34.02 -1.26
CA LEU A 125 9.38 -34.97 -0.42
C LEU A 125 10.28 -36.12 0.04
N ALA A 126 11.04 -36.73 -0.87
CA ALA A 126 11.99 -37.79 -0.55
C ALA A 126 13.07 -37.31 0.44
N VAL A 127 13.58 -36.09 0.27
CA VAL A 127 14.51 -35.47 1.23
C VAL A 127 13.85 -35.36 2.59
N ARG A 128 12.62 -34.84 2.70
CA ARG A 128 11.88 -34.74 3.97
C ARG A 128 11.67 -36.07 4.68
N THR A 129 11.51 -37.18 3.94
CA THR A 129 11.39 -38.50 4.58
C THR A 129 12.64 -38.90 5.38
N LEU A 130 13.81 -38.30 5.12
CA LEU A 130 15.02 -38.54 5.91
C LEU A 130 14.86 -38.13 7.38
N ALA A 131 13.97 -37.17 7.69
CA ALA A 131 13.64 -36.81 9.08
C ALA A 131 13.01 -37.98 9.86
N LEU A 132 12.29 -38.87 9.16
CA LEU A 132 11.59 -40.00 9.78
C LEU A 132 12.49 -41.20 10.05
N VAL A 133 13.68 -41.25 9.44
CA VAL A 133 14.65 -42.32 9.67
C VAL A 133 15.33 -42.07 11.03
N PRO A 134 15.32 -42.98 12.00
CA PRO A 134 16.05 -42.76 13.26
C PRO A 134 17.58 -42.89 13.07
N GLY A 135 18.38 -42.10 13.79
CA GLY A 135 19.85 -42.16 13.73
C GLY A 135 20.46 -41.51 12.50
N LEU A 136 21.76 -41.77 12.27
CA LEU A 136 22.57 -41.29 11.13
C LEU A 136 22.62 -39.75 11.03
N GLU A 137 22.64 -39.06 12.17
CA GLU A 137 22.57 -37.60 12.21
C GLU A 137 23.76 -36.95 11.49
N THR A 138 24.96 -37.53 11.62
CA THR A 138 26.17 -37.04 10.96
C THR A 138 26.09 -37.22 9.45
N GLU A 139 25.67 -38.40 8.97
CA GLU A 139 25.52 -38.69 7.55
C GLU A 139 24.46 -37.80 6.90
N LYS A 140 23.29 -37.67 7.55
CA LYS A 140 22.24 -36.75 7.11
C LYS A 140 22.75 -35.32 7.06
N TRP A 141 23.48 -34.87 8.08
CA TRP A 141 24.02 -33.52 8.09
C TRP A 141 24.90 -33.26 6.87
N ASN A 142 25.79 -34.20 6.54
CA ASN A 142 26.68 -34.10 5.38
C ASN A 142 25.90 -34.04 4.06
N ASP A 143 24.95 -34.95 3.86
CA ASP A 143 24.17 -35.05 2.63
C ASP A 143 23.28 -33.81 2.44
N LEU A 144 22.60 -33.37 3.49
CA LEU A 144 21.74 -32.19 3.47
C LEU A 144 22.55 -30.91 3.27
N THR A 145 23.74 -30.80 3.89
CA THR A 145 24.67 -29.69 3.65
C THR A 145 25.12 -29.63 2.19
N SER A 146 25.38 -30.79 1.57
CA SER A 146 25.73 -30.88 0.14
C SER A 146 24.58 -30.41 -0.76
N LEU A 147 23.33 -30.78 -0.43
CA LEU A 147 22.14 -30.30 -1.13
C LEU A 147 21.98 -28.77 -1.01
N ILE A 148 22.15 -28.20 0.19
CA ILE A 148 22.10 -26.75 0.42
C ILE A 148 23.16 -26.00 -0.41
N LYS A 149 24.42 -26.47 -0.36
CA LYS A 149 25.55 -25.87 -1.09
C LYS A 149 25.37 -25.97 -2.61
N SER A 150 24.77 -27.06 -3.10
CA SER A 150 24.44 -27.23 -4.52
C SER A 150 23.18 -26.47 -4.94
N GLY A 151 22.40 -25.94 -4.00
CA GLY A 151 21.15 -25.21 -4.23
C GLY A 151 20.00 -26.08 -4.72
N GLN A 152 20.04 -27.37 -4.36
CA GLN A 152 19.02 -28.38 -4.64
C GLN A 152 18.27 -28.70 -3.34
N SER A 153 16.94 -28.84 -3.40
CA SER A 153 16.12 -29.22 -2.24
C SER A 153 16.40 -28.42 -0.97
N ARG A 154 16.77 -27.14 -1.12
CA ARG A 154 17.34 -26.33 -0.04
C ARG A 154 16.36 -26.16 1.12
N THR A 155 15.12 -25.80 0.85
CA THR A 155 14.07 -25.61 1.86
C THR A 155 13.80 -26.91 2.63
N ALA A 156 13.66 -28.03 1.91
CA ALA A 156 13.50 -29.35 2.52
C ALA A 156 14.71 -29.73 3.40
N ALA A 157 15.93 -29.49 2.90
CA ALA A 157 17.15 -29.80 3.64
C ALA A 157 17.32 -28.93 4.90
N ILE A 158 17.06 -27.62 4.82
CA ILE A 158 17.09 -26.69 5.96
C ILE A 158 16.08 -27.10 7.03
N SER A 159 14.85 -27.44 6.62
CA SER A 159 13.80 -27.92 7.53
C SER A 159 14.25 -29.15 8.34
N ILE A 160 14.93 -30.11 7.70
CA ILE A 160 15.45 -31.29 8.40
C ILE A 160 16.64 -30.93 9.30
N LEU A 161 17.60 -30.13 8.82
CA LEU A 161 18.75 -29.71 9.63
C LEU A 161 18.32 -28.99 10.92
N ARG A 162 17.26 -28.18 10.87
CA ARG A 162 16.66 -27.53 12.05
C ARG A 162 16.12 -28.54 13.08
N SER A 163 15.63 -29.69 12.62
CA SER A 163 15.12 -30.76 13.49
C SER A 163 16.22 -31.61 14.15
N ILE A 164 17.46 -31.58 13.64
CA ILE A 164 18.58 -32.34 14.22
C ILE A 164 19.00 -31.67 15.55
N PRO A 165 18.97 -32.41 16.69
CA PRO A 165 19.36 -31.88 17.99
C PRO A 165 20.77 -31.29 17.99
N GLU A 166 20.97 -30.16 18.68
CA GLU A 166 22.26 -29.44 18.71
C GLU A 166 23.44 -30.36 19.10
N ALA A 167 23.26 -31.23 20.08
CA ALA A 167 24.26 -32.18 20.56
C ALA A 167 24.66 -33.28 19.53
N LYS A 168 23.93 -33.39 18.41
CA LYS A 168 24.17 -34.39 17.35
C LYS A 168 24.74 -33.79 16.07
N ARG A 169 25.00 -32.48 16.05
CA ARG A 169 25.52 -31.78 14.87
C ARG A 169 27.05 -31.88 14.79
N PRO A 170 27.65 -32.06 13.60
CA PRO A 170 29.10 -32.19 13.45
C PRO A 170 29.79 -30.82 13.56
N GLU A 171 30.49 -30.57 14.68
CA GLU A 171 31.15 -29.30 15.02
C GLU A 171 32.05 -28.75 13.89
N GLY A 172 32.82 -29.63 13.22
CA GLY A 172 33.78 -29.24 12.19
C GLY A 172 33.17 -28.65 10.90
N GLN A 173 31.86 -28.71 10.71
CA GLN A 173 31.18 -28.22 9.50
C GLN A 173 30.23 -27.05 9.76
N LEU A 174 30.04 -26.68 11.02
CA LEU A 174 29.09 -25.65 11.42
C LEU A 174 29.44 -24.27 10.86
N GLY A 175 30.73 -23.92 10.87
CA GLY A 175 31.23 -22.65 10.34
C GLY A 175 30.97 -22.49 8.84
N ASP A 176 31.39 -23.47 8.05
CA ASP A 176 31.24 -23.44 6.58
C ASP A 176 29.78 -23.41 6.14
N LEU A 177 28.90 -24.18 6.79
CA LEU A 177 27.47 -24.16 6.49
C LEU A 177 26.88 -22.79 6.83
N THR A 178 27.26 -22.21 7.98
CA THR A 178 26.80 -20.88 8.38
C THR A 178 27.20 -19.81 7.35
N ASP A 179 28.46 -19.82 6.92
CA ASP A 179 28.94 -18.86 5.92
C ASP A 179 28.20 -19.00 4.59
N ASN A 180 27.90 -20.23 4.16
CA ASN A 180 27.12 -20.49 2.96
C ASN A 180 25.66 -20.01 3.07
N LEU A 181 25.01 -20.23 4.22
CA LEU A 181 23.64 -19.80 4.45
C LEU A 181 23.52 -18.27 4.55
N VAL A 182 24.48 -17.61 5.19
CA VAL A 182 24.52 -16.14 5.23
C VAL A 182 24.81 -15.55 3.84
N ALA A 183 25.68 -16.19 3.05
CA ALA A 183 25.88 -15.80 1.65
C ALA A 183 24.58 -15.96 0.84
N TYR A 184 23.86 -17.06 1.02
CA TYR A 184 22.56 -17.27 0.39
C TYR A 184 21.53 -16.18 0.76
N LEU A 185 21.45 -15.78 2.04
CA LEU A 185 20.62 -14.64 2.46
C LEU A 185 21.06 -13.32 1.83
N SER A 186 22.38 -13.12 1.68
CA SER A 186 22.95 -11.94 1.03
C SER A 186 22.59 -11.85 -0.45
N ASP A 187 22.62 -12.99 -1.15
CA ASP A 187 22.28 -13.08 -2.58
C ASP A 187 20.77 -13.01 -2.83
N MET A 188 19.95 -13.21 -1.80
CA MET A 188 18.51 -13.09 -1.88
C MET A 188 18.08 -11.63 -2.07
N PRO A 189 17.17 -11.29 -3.00
CA PRO A 189 16.59 -9.96 -3.12
C PRO A 189 15.93 -9.52 -1.80
N ALA A 190 16.05 -8.24 -1.45
CA ALA A 190 15.55 -7.73 -0.17
C ALA A 190 14.06 -8.04 0.06
N ALA A 191 13.22 -7.99 -0.98
CA ALA A 191 11.79 -8.33 -0.90
C ALA A 191 11.51 -9.78 -0.46
N MET A 192 12.46 -10.70 -0.63
CA MET A 192 12.29 -12.11 -0.23
C MET A 192 12.89 -12.39 1.15
N ARG A 193 13.69 -11.48 1.72
CA ARG A 193 14.38 -11.67 3.01
C ARG A 193 13.45 -11.62 4.22
N THR A 194 12.25 -11.10 4.06
CA THR A 194 11.20 -11.07 5.09
C THR A 194 10.23 -12.25 5.00
N GLY A 195 10.40 -13.13 4.01
CA GLY A 195 9.56 -14.30 3.78
C GLY A 195 9.95 -15.52 4.62
N GLU A 196 9.07 -16.52 4.65
CA GLU A 196 9.24 -17.75 5.44
C GLU A 196 10.57 -18.46 5.17
N ALA A 197 10.96 -18.62 3.91
CA ALA A 197 12.20 -19.28 3.52
C ALA A 197 13.45 -18.58 4.08
N ALA A 198 13.47 -17.25 4.13
CA ALA A 198 14.56 -16.50 4.74
C ALA A 198 14.54 -16.63 6.27
N GLY A 199 13.35 -16.60 6.87
CA GLY A 199 13.15 -16.85 8.30
C GLY A 199 13.73 -18.20 8.75
N GLU A 200 13.42 -19.29 8.02
CA GLU A 200 13.97 -20.61 8.33
C GLU A 200 15.50 -20.67 8.27
N VAL A 201 16.10 -19.99 7.28
CA VAL A 201 17.56 -19.90 7.14
C VAL A 201 18.16 -19.12 8.32
N ILE A 202 17.59 -17.97 8.66
CA ILE A 202 18.06 -17.11 9.77
C ILE A 202 18.00 -17.89 11.09
N GLU A 203 16.91 -18.60 11.35
CA GLU A 203 16.77 -19.43 12.54
C GLU A 203 17.81 -20.56 12.60
N LEU A 204 18.04 -21.25 11.49
CA LEU A 204 19.08 -22.29 11.42
C LEU A 204 20.47 -21.69 11.66
N VAL A 205 20.80 -20.57 11.03
CA VAL A 205 22.06 -19.85 11.24
C VAL A 205 22.24 -19.45 12.70
N ARG A 206 21.22 -18.87 13.34
CA ARG A 206 21.25 -18.49 14.77
C ARG A 206 21.37 -19.71 15.69
N SER A 207 20.76 -20.84 15.34
CA SER A 207 20.91 -22.08 16.12
C SER A 207 22.31 -22.66 15.98
N ILE A 208 22.88 -22.69 14.78
CA ILE A 208 24.25 -23.17 14.55
C ILE A 208 25.28 -22.25 15.23
N SER A 209 25.07 -20.93 15.17
CA SER A 209 26.03 -19.96 15.71
C SER A 209 26.26 -20.15 17.21
N LYS A 210 25.24 -20.55 17.99
CA LYS A 210 25.36 -20.85 19.44
C LYS A 210 26.43 -21.89 19.77
N SER A 211 26.74 -22.79 18.85
CA SER A 211 27.77 -23.82 19.01
C SER A 211 29.16 -23.39 18.50
N LEU A 212 29.29 -22.18 17.96
CA LEU A 212 30.55 -21.59 17.50
C LEU A 212 31.19 -20.71 18.58
N PRO A 213 32.50 -20.40 18.49
CA PRO A 213 33.16 -19.47 19.43
C PRO A 213 32.49 -18.09 19.46
N GLU A 214 32.47 -17.42 20.62
CA GLU A 214 31.80 -16.11 20.80
C GLU A 214 32.17 -15.06 19.76
N LYS A 215 33.44 -15.02 19.34
CA LYS A 215 33.90 -14.11 18.28
C LYS A 215 33.15 -14.35 16.98
N ARG A 216 32.98 -15.62 16.56
CA ARG A 216 32.24 -15.99 15.36
C ARG A 216 30.76 -15.71 15.51
N GLN A 217 30.18 -15.93 16.70
CA GLN A 217 28.79 -15.56 16.97
C GLN A 217 28.52 -14.08 16.70
N LYS A 218 29.38 -13.19 17.22
CA LYS A 218 29.26 -11.73 17.00
C LYS A 218 29.43 -11.35 15.53
N GLU A 219 30.38 -11.96 14.82
CA GLU A 219 30.57 -11.75 13.38
C GLU A 219 29.33 -12.16 12.56
N ILE A 220 28.74 -13.31 12.87
CA ILE A 220 27.54 -13.83 12.18
C ILE A 220 26.34 -12.93 12.47
N GLU A 221 26.12 -12.56 13.73
CA GLU A 221 25.01 -11.70 14.12
C GLU A 221 25.11 -10.33 13.43
N SER A 222 26.29 -9.73 13.36
CA SER A 222 26.50 -8.48 12.63
C SER A 222 26.19 -8.63 11.13
N ARG A 223 26.57 -9.76 10.50
CA ARG A 223 26.22 -10.03 9.10
C ARG A 223 24.71 -10.20 8.90
N LEU A 224 24.02 -10.90 9.80
CA LEU A 224 22.57 -11.06 9.74
C LEU A 224 21.84 -9.72 9.93
N GLN A 225 22.26 -8.91 10.89
CA GLN A 225 21.72 -7.56 11.11
C GLN A 225 21.91 -6.67 9.88
N ASN A 226 23.03 -6.81 9.16
CA ASN A 226 23.26 -6.10 7.91
C ASN A 226 22.35 -6.53 6.76
N LEU A 227 21.76 -7.72 6.84
CA LEU A 227 20.84 -8.27 5.83
C LEU A 227 19.37 -8.05 6.19
N ASP A 228 19.09 -7.61 7.41
CA ASP A 228 17.74 -7.40 7.91
C ASP A 228 17.04 -6.30 7.09
N VAL A 229 15.80 -6.59 6.72
CA VAL A 229 14.94 -5.64 6.02
C VAL A 229 13.89 -5.20 7.01
N ARG A 230 14.03 -3.96 7.48
CA ARG A 230 13.12 -3.42 8.48
C ARG A 230 11.72 -3.34 7.90
N VAL A 231 10.76 -4.03 8.52
CA VAL A 231 9.34 -3.94 8.15
C VAL A 231 8.68 -2.84 8.97
N ILE A 232 8.04 -1.89 8.29
CA ILE A 232 7.33 -0.76 8.90
C ILE A 232 5.87 -0.86 8.49
N ALA A 233 4.99 -1.19 9.44
CA ALA A 233 3.55 -1.12 9.24
C ALA A 233 3.09 0.34 9.29
N ILE A 234 2.37 0.77 8.25
CA ILE A 234 1.71 2.07 8.17
C ILE A 234 0.25 1.86 7.81
N GLY A 235 -0.62 2.48 8.57
CA GLY A 235 -2.07 2.38 8.44
C GLY A 235 -2.70 3.72 8.15
N THR A 236 -3.96 3.70 7.74
CA THR A 236 -4.84 4.86 7.83
C THR A 236 -5.61 4.82 9.15
N VAL A 237 -5.96 5.99 9.69
CA VAL A 237 -6.83 6.08 10.87
C VAL A 237 -8.26 6.28 10.39
N GLN A 238 -9.13 5.30 10.69
CA GLN A 238 -10.54 5.29 10.29
C GLN A 238 -11.22 6.64 10.55
N GLU A 239 -11.92 7.17 9.54
CA GLU A 239 -12.69 8.42 9.55
C GLU A 239 -11.87 9.71 9.71
N ARG A 240 -10.54 9.63 9.84
CA ARG A 240 -9.71 10.82 10.11
C ARG A 240 -8.96 11.33 8.89
N MET A 241 -8.85 10.55 7.80
CA MET A 241 -8.08 10.93 6.60
C MET A 241 -6.63 11.33 6.96
N ILE A 242 -5.97 10.50 7.79
CA ILE A 242 -4.57 10.64 8.21
C ILE A 242 -3.89 9.28 8.21
N PHE A 243 -2.55 9.28 8.14
CA PHE A 243 -1.75 8.09 8.45
C PHE A 243 -1.70 7.87 9.97
N ASP A 244 -1.55 6.62 10.40
CA ASP A 244 -1.43 6.22 11.82
C ASP A 244 -0.06 6.58 12.44
N LYS A 245 0.88 7.01 11.60
CA LYS A 245 2.20 7.51 11.94
C LYS A 245 2.38 8.83 11.22
N GLU A 246 2.78 9.86 11.94
CA GLU A 246 3.17 11.16 11.38
C GLU A 246 4.69 11.23 11.16
N GLN A 247 5.46 10.37 11.85
CA GLN A 247 6.91 10.32 11.80
C GLN A 247 7.39 8.88 11.67
N ILE A 248 8.26 8.65 10.70
CA ILE A 248 8.94 7.38 10.49
C ILE A 248 10.44 7.69 10.39
N VAL A 249 11.28 6.88 11.01
CA VAL A 249 12.74 7.05 10.94
C VAL A 249 13.38 5.79 10.41
N ILE A 250 14.26 5.91 9.42
CA ILE A 250 14.99 4.80 8.79
C ILE A 250 16.46 5.18 8.58
N GLN A 251 17.33 4.19 8.39
CA GLN A 251 18.74 4.43 8.12
C GLN A 251 19.01 4.59 6.62
N ALA A 252 19.86 5.56 6.27
CA ALA A 252 20.28 5.84 4.91
C ALA A 252 20.89 4.60 4.23
N GLY A 253 20.51 4.37 2.97
CA GLY A 253 21.03 3.27 2.15
C GLY A 253 20.61 1.86 2.56
N ARG A 254 19.75 1.70 3.58
CA ARG A 254 19.24 0.38 4.00
C ARG A 254 17.89 0.06 3.33
N PRO A 255 17.64 -1.20 2.94
CA PRO A 255 16.34 -1.62 2.47
C PRO A 255 15.30 -1.64 3.60
N VAL A 256 14.08 -1.22 3.29
CA VAL A 256 12.93 -1.16 4.19
C VAL A 256 11.71 -1.71 3.45
N GLU A 257 10.85 -2.46 4.13
CA GLU A 257 9.55 -2.87 3.60
C GLU A 257 8.45 -2.08 4.32
N PHE A 258 7.70 -1.25 3.58
CA PHE A 258 6.49 -0.62 4.09
C PHE A 258 5.30 -1.55 3.87
N ARG A 259 4.56 -1.86 4.93
CA ARG A 259 3.27 -2.56 4.84
C ARG A 259 2.17 -1.53 5.02
N PHE A 260 1.67 -1.02 3.91
CA PHE A 260 0.58 -0.04 3.91
C PHE A 260 -0.77 -0.75 3.97
N SER A 261 -1.62 -0.32 4.89
CA SER A 261 -2.98 -0.83 5.06
C SER A 261 -3.98 0.30 5.12
N ASN A 262 -5.12 0.14 4.44
CA ASN A 262 -6.21 1.10 4.50
C ASN A 262 -7.35 0.57 5.37
N SER A 263 -7.49 1.10 6.59
CA SER A 263 -8.61 0.79 7.49
C SER A 263 -9.80 1.75 7.32
N ASP A 264 -9.60 2.86 6.60
CA ASP A 264 -10.63 3.86 6.34
C ASP A 264 -11.65 3.36 5.30
N PHE A 265 -12.81 4.03 5.25
CA PHE A 265 -13.83 3.75 4.24
C PHE A 265 -13.47 4.31 2.87
N MET A 266 -12.74 5.44 2.84
CA MET A 266 -12.31 6.10 1.62
C MET A 266 -10.98 5.52 1.10
N PRO A 267 -10.72 5.54 -0.21
CA PRO A 267 -9.51 4.99 -0.77
C PRO A 267 -8.29 5.89 -0.49
N HIS A 268 -7.13 5.26 -0.30
CA HIS A 268 -5.88 5.96 -0.02
C HIS A 268 -4.70 5.32 -0.75
N ASN A 269 -3.72 6.14 -1.10
CA ASN A 269 -2.39 5.70 -1.52
C ASN A 269 -1.32 6.24 -0.57
N PHE A 270 -0.13 5.65 -0.63
CA PHE A 270 1.05 6.01 0.14
C PHE A 270 2.19 6.31 -0.82
N VAL A 271 2.63 7.58 -0.87
CA VAL A 271 3.65 8.06 -1.80
C VAL A 271 4.77 8.73 -1.02
N ILE A 272 6.03 8.33 -1.25
CA ILE A 272 7.21 9.00 -0.70
C ILE A 272 7.80 9.91 -1.77
N VAL A 273 8.13 11.15 -1.41
CA VAL A 273 8.68 12.15 -2.33
C VAL A 273 10.07 12.63 -1.89
N LYS A 274 10.83 13.20 -2.83
CA LYS A 274 12.13 13.83 -2.55
C LYS A 274 12.00 14.97 -1.52
N GLN A 275 13.12 15.29 -0.87
CA GLN A 275 13.18 16.37 0.11
C GLN A 275 12.63 17.69 -0.47
N GLY A 276 11.76 18.37 0.28
CA GLY A 276 11.14 19.64 -0.13
C GLY A 276 10.10 19.57 -1.25
N ALA A 277 9.71 18.37 -1.72
CA ALA A 277 8.78 18.20 -2.84
C ALA A 277 7.29 18.01 -2.45
N LEU A 278 6.95 18.08 -1.16
CA LEU A 278 5.60 17.79 -0.66
C LEU A 278 4.51 18.63 -1.34
N GLU A 279 4.69 19.95 -1.32
CA GLU A 279 3.72 20.91 -1.88
C GLU A 279 3.58 20.74 -3.39
N GLU A 280 4.71 20.72 -4.11
CA GLU A 280 4.73 20.54 -5.56
C GLU A 280 4.01 19.26 -6.01
N ILE A 281 4.27 18.14 -5.33
CA ILE A 281 3.62 16.86 -5.66
C ILE A 281 2.14 16.88 -5.26
N GLY A 282 1.81 17.47 -4.11
CA GLY A 282 0.43 17.63 -3.68
C GLY A 282 -0.41 18.45 -4.65
N GLU A 283 0.09 19.61 -5.07
CA GLU A 283 -0.57 20.46 -6.07
C GLU A 283 -0.68 19.79 -7.43
N LEU A 284 0.37 19.07 -7.86
CA LEU A 284 0.34 18.32 -9.11
C LEU A 284 -0.68 17.17 -9.06
N ALA A 285 -0.83 16.50 -7.92
CA ALA A 285 -1.85 15.47 -7.71
C ALA A 285 -3.26 16.06 -7.88
N GLU A 286 -3.53 17.24 -7.29
CA GLU A 286 -4.81 17.94 -7.47
C GLU A 286 -5.05 18.34 -8.93
N ALA A 287 -4.03 18.94 -9.57
CA ALA A 287 -4.13 19.42 -10.95
C ALA A 287 -4.36 18.28 -11.94
N THR A 288 -3.86 17.08 -11.64
CA THR A 288 -3.96 15.90 -12.52
C THR A 288 -5.00 14.88 -12.07
N ALA A 289 -5.73 15.14 -10.98
CA ALA A 289 -6.75 14.26 -10.42
C ALA A 289 -7.86 13.86 -11.40
N ARG A 290 -8.10 14.70 -12.41
CA ARG A 290 -9.20 14.57 -13.39
C ARG A 290 -8.75 14.18 -14.79
N THR A 291 -7.47 13.91 -14.98
CA THR A 291 -7.00 13.42 -16.27
C THR A 291 -7.53 12.00 -16.50
N ALA A 292 -7.75 11.62 -17.75
CA ALA A 292 -8.38 10.34 -18.08
C ALA A 292 -7.60 9.11 -17.54
N ASP A 293 -6.28 9.26 -17.37
CA ASP A 293 -5.33 8.27 -16.88
C ASP A 293 -5.12 8.31 -15.34
N ALA A 294 -5.73 9.26 -14.62
CA ALA A 294 -5.48 9.46 -13.19
C ALA A 294 -5.71 8.18 -12.37
N LYS A 295 -6.82 7.49 -12.63
CA LYS A 295 -7.14 6.22 -11.97
C LYS A 295 -6.16 5.09 -12.33
N ASP A 296 -5.73 5.02 -13.58
CA ASP A 296 -4.81 3.97 -14.05
C ASP A 296 -3.40 4.17 -13.45
N ARG A 297 -3.06 5.40 -13.09
CA ARG A 297 -1.87 5.76 -12.29
C ARG A 297 -2.10 5.71 -10.77
N HIS A 298 -3.25 5.21 -10.31
CA HIS A 298 -3.60 5.19 -8.89
C HIS A 298 -3.54 6.57 -8.20
N TYR A 299 -3.85 7.63 -8.96
CA TYR A 299 -3.78 9.03 -8.56
C TYR A 299 -2.37 9.54 -8.20
N VAL A 300 -1.32 8.78 -8.54
CA VAL A 300 0.07 9.19 -8.30
C VAL A 300 0.55 10.05 -9.47
N PRO A 301 0.84 11.35 -9.27
CA PRO A 301 1.26 12.24 -10.35
C PRO A 301 2.59 11.79 -10.99
N VAL A 302 2.72 11.98 -12.30
CA VAL A 302 3.95 11.66 -13.02
C VAL A 302 5.01 12.71 -12.69
N SER A 303 6.01 12.34 -11.89
CA SER A 303 7.12 13.20 -11.50
C SER A 303 8.35 12.37 -11.12
N ASP A 304 9.54 12.86 -11.43
CA ASP A 304 10.81 12.27 -11.00
C ASP A 304 11.10 12.47 -9.50
N LYS A 305 10.26 13.27 -8.82
CA LYS A 305 10.32 13.52 -7.38
C LYS A 305 9.52 12.51 -6.56
N VAL A 306 8.70 11.66 -7.20
CA VAL A 306 8.08 10.50 -6.56
C VAL A 306 9.11 9.37 -6.52
N ILE A 307 9.46 8.89 -5.33
CA ILE A 307 10.52 7.88 -5.12
C ILE A 307 10.00 6.54 -4.61
N LEU A 308 8.75 6.49 -4.13
CA LEU A 308 8.00 5.28 -3.86
C LEU A 308 6.51 5.60 -4.01
N ALA A 309 5.72 4.67 -4.52
CA ALA A 309 4.27 4.80 -4.55
C ALA A 309 3.58 3.45 -4.40
N SER A 310 2.52 3.43 -3.61
CA SER A 310 1.56 2.33 -3.53
C SER A 310 0.55 2.40 -4.67
N ARG A 311 -0.16 1.29 -4.92
CA ARG A 311 -1.45 1.35 -5.61
C ARG A 311 -2.49 2.05 -4.74
N LEU A 312 -3.62 2.42 -5.34
CA LEU A 312 -4.75 2.93 -4.57
C LEU A 312 -5.38 1.75 -3.81
N LEU A 313 -5.36 1.81 -2.49
CA LEU A 313 -5.95 0.80 -1.63
C LEU A 313 -7.39 1.18 -1.29
N GLU A 314 -8.31 0.30 -1.66
CA GLU A 314 -9.70 0.35 -1.19
C GLU A 314 -9.75 -0.03 0.31
N SER A 315 -10.91 0.18 0.95
CA SER A 315 -11.12 -0.18 2.34
C SER A 315 -10.77 -1.65 2.63
N ASN A 316 -10.02 -1.88 3.71
CA ASN A 316 -9.49 -3.18 4.18
C ASN A 316 -8.47 -3.85 3.24
N GLN A 317 -7.92 -3.13 2.27
CA GLN A 317 -6.80 -3.62 1.48
C GLN A 317 -5.46 -3.26 2.10
N SER A 318 -4.46 -4.08 1.78
CA SER A 318 -3.06 -3.86 2.16
C SER A 318 -2.13 -4.11 0.97
N GLU A 319 -0.92 -3.54 1.05
CA GLU A 319 0.17 -3.72 0.10
C GLU A 319 1.52 -3.64 0.80
N SER A 320 2.46 -4.50 0.38
CA SER A 320 3.87 -4.45 0.80
C SER A 320 4.68 -3.74 -0.28
N LEU A 321 5.50 -2.77 0.13
CA LEU A 321 6.33 -1.93 -0.74
C LEU A 321 7.77 -2.01 -0.28
N LEU A 322 8.64 -2.57 -1.11
CA LEU A 322 10.08 -2.52 -0.87
C LEU A 322 10.60 -1.13 -1.24
N PHE A 323 11.39 -0.55 -0.35
CA PHE A 323 12.00 0.76 -0.50
C PHE A 323 13.48 0.70 -0.17
N GLU A 324 14.34 1.08 -1.11
CA GLU A 324 15.75 1.34 -0.83
C GLU A 324 15.88 2.76 -0.28
N ALA A 325 16.24 2.88 1.00
CA ALA A 325 16.38 4.19 1.61
C ALA A 325 17.42 5.04 0.86
N PRO A 326 17.13 6.33 0.59
CA PRO A 326 18.10 7.24 0.01
C PRO A 326 19.42 7.23 0.79
N LYS A 327 20.53 7.35 0.08
CA LYS A 327 21.87 7.44 0.70
C LYS A 327 22.11 8.78 1.36
N GLU A 328 21.44 9.82 0.89
CA GLU A 328 21.51 11.16 1.45
C GLU A 328 20.56 11.27 2.65
N PRO A 329 21.07 11.49 3.86
CA PRO A 329 20.23 11.77 5.02
C PRO A 329 19.40 13.03 4.83
N GLY A 330 18.22 13.07 5.44
CA GLY A 330 17.31 14.19 5.34
C GLY A 330 15.85 13.78 5.53
N ILE A 331 14.95 14.71 5.25
CA ILE A 331 13.51 14.52 5.45
C ILE A 331 12.84 14.30 4.10
N TYR A 332 12.30 13.11 3.90
CA TYR A 332 11.58 12.71 2.69
C TYR A 332 10.10 12.63 3.05
N PRO A 333 9.27 13.61 2.68
CA PRO A 333 7.86 13.57 3.05
C PRO A 333 7.16 12.35 2.41
N TYR A 334 6.20 11.78 3.12
CA TYR A 334 5.22 10.88 2.51
C TYR A 334 3.83 11.49 2.56
N VAL A 335 3.01 11.16 1.58
CA VAL A 335 1.76 11.87 1.31
C VAL A 335 0.75 10.97 0.61
N CYS A 336 -0.52 11.15 0.92
CA CYS A 336 -1.62 10.63 0.11
C CYS A 336 -1.92 11.60 -1.02
N THR A 337 -1.75 11.14 -2.26
CA THR A 337 -2.00 11.90 -3.49
C THR A 337 -3.39 11.64 -4.07
N TYR A 338 -4.24 10.86 -3.38
CA TYR A 338 -5.64 10.80 -3.73
C TYR A 338 -6.26 12.21 -3.61
N PRO A 339 -7.12 12.63 -4.54
CA PRO A 339 -7.50 14.04 -4.65
C PRO A 339 -8.15 14.57 -3.37
N GLY A 340 -7.74 15.76 -2.92
CA GLY A 340 -8.14 16.40 -1.68
C GLY A 340 -7.37 15.94 -0.43
N HIS A 341 -6.56 14.87 -0.49
CA HIS A 341 -6.01 14.29 0.74
C HIS A 341 -4.68 14.91 1.18
N TRP A 342 -3.86 15.38 0.25
CA TRP A 342 -2.44 15.64 0.49
C TRP A 342 -2.15 16.72 1.56
N ARG A 343 -3.04 17.71 1.72
CA ARG A 343 -2.91 18.78 2.73
C ARG A 343 -3.24 18.33 4.15
N ARG A 344 -3.78 17.13 4.32
CA ARG A 344 -4.13 16.57 5.63
C ARG A 344 -3.39 15.27 5.91
N MET A 345 -3.15 14.49 4.87
CA MET A 345 -2.66 13.14 4.95
C MET A 345 -1.23 13.07 4.44
N PHE A 346 -0.31 13.55 5.27
CA PHE A 346 1.12 13.51 5.02
C PHE A 346 1.87 13.25 6.34
N GLY A 347 3.14 12.91 6.23
CA GLY A 347 4.06 12.78 7.34
C GLY A 347 5.52 12.85 6.90
N ALA A 348 6.43 12.69 7.85
CA ALA A 348 7.86 12.82 7.63
C ALA A 348 8.57 11.46 7.71
N LEU A 349 9.26 11.06 6.64
CA LEU A 349 10.27 9.99 6.69
C LEU A 349 11.65 10.62 6.92
N TYR A 350 12.16 10.46 8.14
CA TYR A 350 13.51 10.84 8.50
C TYR A 350 14.48 9.74 8.06
N VAL A 351 15.32 10.05 7.10
CA VAL A 351 16.43 9.20 6.68
C VAL A 351 17.66 9.67 7.43
N VAL A 352 18.10 8.90 8.43
CA VAL A 352 19.25 9.25 9.29
C VAL A 352 20.51 8.50 8.84
N ALA A 353 21.69 9.10 9.02
CA ALA A 353 22.95 8.44 8.70
C ALA A 353 23.17 7.18 9.56
N ASP A 354 22.82 7.28 10.85
CA ASP A 354 22.98 6.23 11.85
C ASP A 354 21.73 6.18 12.72
N LEU A 355 21.07 5.02 12.72
CA LEU A 355 19.83 4.82 13.47
C LEU A 355 20.07 4.68 14.97
N ASP A 356 21.20 4.10 15.38
CA ASP A 356 21.55 3.94 16.80
C ASP A 356 21.86 5.31 17.42
N GLN A 357 22.54 6.18 16.67
CA GLN A 357 22.77 7.56 17.08
C GLN A 357 21.46 8.35 17.23
N TYR A 358 20.53 8.19 16.29
CA TYR A 358 19.19 8.78 16.41
C TYR A 358 18.46 8.27 17.67
N THR A 359 18.44 6.96 17.88
CA THR A 359 17.75 6.32 19.01
C THR A 359 18.28 6.77 20.37
N ALA A 360 19.55 7.18 20.45
CA ALA A 360 20.14 7.71 21.67
C ALA A 360 19.56 9.08 22.10
N ASN A 361 19.12 9.92 21.16
CA ASN A 361 18.47 11.20 21.47
C ASN A 361 17.47 11.67 20.37
N PRO A 362 16.29 11.03 20.27
CA PRO A 362 15.32 11.32 19.23
C PRO A 362 14.75 12.74 19.31
N GLU A 363 14.43 13.22 20.52
CA GLU A 363 13.77 14.51 20.74
C GLU A 363 14.62 15.67 20.22
N GLN A 364 15.93 15.65 20.54
CA GLN A 364 16.85 16.67 20.05
C GLN A 364 16.99 16.64 18.53
N TYR A 365 17.11 15.44 17.94
CA TYR A 365 17.24 15.31 16.49
C TYR A 365 16.02 15.88 15.76
N LEU A 366 14.81 15.56 16.25
CA LEU A 366 13.56 16.05 15.67
C LEU A 366 13.41 17.58 15.85
N ALA A 367 13.83 18.13 17.00
CA ALA A 367 13.83 19.56 17.24
C ALA A 367 14.78 20.32 16.30
N ASP A 368 15.96 19.75 16.02
CA ASP A 368 16.97 20.33 15.13
C ASP A 368 16.60 20.18 13.63
N ASN A 369 15.72 19.23 13.30
CA ASN A 369 15.33 18.90 11.93
C ASN A 369 13.80 18.89 11.78
N PRO A 370 13.12 20.04 11.93
CA PRO A 370 11.68 20.10 11.70
C PRO A 370 11.35 19.88 10.22
N LEU A 371 10.23 19.21 9.93
CA LEU A 371 9.71 19.14 8.57
C LEU A 371 9.39 20.56 8.08
N GLU A 372 10.04 20.99 7.01
CA GLU A 372 9.79 22.30 6.41
C GLU A 372 8.45 22.27 5.64
N ILE A 373 7.47 23.04 6.13
CA ILE A 373 6.17 23.22 5.49
C ILE A 373 6.18 24.54 4.71
N ARG A 374 6.15 24.45 3.37
CA ARG A 374 6.20 25.61 2.47
C ARG A 374 4.82 26.12 2.04
N ASP A 375 3.82 25.26 2.00
CA ASP A 375 2.44 25.63 1.65
C ASP A 375 1.86 26.58 2.72
N GLU A 376 1.39 27.75 2.28
CA GLU A 376 0.83 28.79 3.15
C GLU A 376 -0.46 28.33 3.86
N LEU A 377 -1.24 27.42 3.27
CA LEU A 377 -2.47 26.90 3.88
C LEU A 377 -2.18 25.92 5.02
N LEU A 378 -1.08 25.18 4.95
CA LEU A 378 -0.66 24.25 6.00
C LEU A 378 -0.27 24.95 7.31
N LYS A 379 0.10 26.24 7.27
CA LYS A 379 0.37 27.03 8.49
C LYS A 379 -0.85 27.12 9.42
N PHE A 380 -2.05 26.99 8.88
CA PHE A 380 -3.30 27.01 9.66
C PHE A 380 -3.65 25.63 10.27
N ILE A 381 -2.88 24.58 9.97
CA ILE A 381 -3.24 23.16 10.19
C ILE A 381 -2.25 22.46 11.16
N ALA A 382 -1.49 23.19 11.97
CA ALA A 382 -0.40 22.62 12.76
C ALA A 382 -0.79 21.96 14.11
N ARG A 383 -2.07 22.00 14.53
CA ARG A 383 -2.50 21.50 15.87
C ARG A 383 -3.04 20.07 15.81
N ASP A 384 -3.30 19.41 16.93
CA ASP A 384 -4.05 18.13 16.94
C ASP A 384 -5.04 18.11 18.11
N THR A 385 -5.92 19.10 18.15
CA THR A 385 -6.96 19.23 19.18
C THR A 385 -8.20 18.46 18.76
N ASP A 386 -8.64 17.47 19.52
CA ASP A 386 -9.87 16.73 19.25
C ASP A 386 -11.11 17.51 19.73
N TRP A 387 -11.49 18.56 18.98
CA TRP A 387 -12.60 19.45 19.31
C TRP A 387 -13.93 18.72 19.44
N LYS A 388 -14.64 18.94 20.54
CA LYS A 388 -16.01 18.46 20.75
C LYS A 388 -17.03 19.58 20.54
N TYR A 389 -18.27 19.19 20.26
CA TYR A 389 -19.36 20.12 20.06
C TYR A 389 -19.52 21.08 21.26
N ASP A 390 -19.46 20.52 22.48
CA ASP A 390 -19.63 21.26 23.72
C ASP A 390 -18.49 22.24 24.01
N ASP A 391 -17.29 22.01 23.46
CA ASP A 391 -16.15 22.91 23.60
C ASP A 391 -16.37 24.22 22.82
N LEU A 392 -17.10 24.13 21.71
CA LEU A 392 -17.17 25.18 20.69
C LEU A 392 -18.50 25.95 20.70
N ILE A 393 -19.63 25.29 20.99
CA ILE A 393 -20.96 25.90 20.81
C ILE A 393 -21.15 27.17 21.64
N ALA A 394 -20.59 27.21 22.86
CA ALA A 394 -20.69 28.36 23.75
C ALA A 394 -20.07 29.64 23.14
N LYS A 395 -19.11 29.50 22.22
CA LYS A 395 -18.42 30.61 21.55
C LYS A 395 -19.32 31.38 20.59
N PHE A 396 -20.46 30.81 20.22
CA PHE A 396 -21.40 31.42 19.29
C PHE A 396 -22.61 32.09 19.96
N SER A 397 -22.61 32.19 21.29
CA SER A 397 -23.63 32.92 22.06
C SER A 397 -22.98 33.95 23.00
N PRO A 398 -23.04 35.27 22.67
CA PRO A 398 -23.66 35.85 21.48
C PRO A 398 -22.88 35.55 20.19
N LEU A 399 -23.53 35.72 19.03
CA LEU A 399 -22.91 35.48 17.74
C LEU A 399 -21.66 36.37 17.56
N PRO A 400 -20.48 35.82 17.19
CA PRO A 400 -19.24 36.58 17.07
C PRO A 400 -19.39 37.68 16.01
N LYS A 401 -18.76 38.83 16.25
CA LYS A 401 -18.74 39.98 15.33
C LYS A 401 -17.30 40.30 14.94
N ASP A 402 -17.15 41.13 13.90
CA ASP A 402 -15.85 41.65 13.43
C ASP A 402 -14.86 40.54 13.04
N ARG A 403 -15.38 39.44 12.51
CA ARG A 403 -14.60 38.32 11.97
C ARG A 403 -14.05 38.65 10.59
N SER A 404 -13.10 37.87 10.10
CA SER A 404 -12.51 38.09 8.76
C SER A 404 -13.07 37.12 7.72
N PHE A 405 -13.68 37.68 6.67
CA PHE A 405 -14.14 36.92 5.51
C PHE A 405 -13.01 36.14 4.83
N GLU A 406 -11.86 36.78 4.63
CA GLU A 406 -10.73 36.18 3.93
C GLU A 406 -10.10 35.03 4.73
N VAL A 407 -10.01 35.19 6.06
CA VAL A 407 -9.54 34.12 6.96
C VAL A 407 -10.47 32.92 6.89
N GLY A 408 -11.79 33.13 7.04
CA GLY A 408 -12.76 32.05 6.95
C GLY A 408 -12.76 31.34 5.58
N ARG A 409 -12.60 32.08 4.47
CA ARG A 409 -12.45 31.50 3.12
C ARG A 409 -11.19 30.65 3.00
N ASN A 410 -10.05 31.13 3.50
CA ASN A 410 -8.80 30.38 3.46
C ASN A 410 -8.87 29.12 4.32
N LEU A 411 -9.48 29.20 5.50
CA LEU A 411 -9.71 28.05 6.38
C LEU A 411 -10.64 27.00 5.74
N PHE A 412 -11.66 27.42 4.99
CA PHE A 412 -12.53 26.51 4.25
C PHE A 412 -11.77 25.70 3.18
N ARG A 413 -10.76 26.32 2.55
CA ARG A 413 -9.84 25.64 1.62
C ARG A 413 -8.83 24.78 2.35
N ALA A 414 -8.23 25.30 3.42
CA ALA A 414 -7.22 24.62 4.23
C ALA A 414 -7.78 23.33 4.86
N ALA A 415 -8.99 23.39 5.41
CA ALA A 415 -9.73 22.22 5.92
C ALA A 415 -10.29 21.30 4.80
N ASN A 416 -9.94 21.58 3.54
CA ASN A 416 -10.34 20.85 2.34
C ASN A 416 -11.87 20.73 2.12
N CYS A 417 -12.66 21.66 2.66
CA CYS A 417 -14.12 21.63 2.46
C CYS A 417 -14.49 21.81 0.97
N VAL A 418 -13.69 22.58 0.22
CA VAL A 418 -13.84 22.75 -1.25
C VAL A 418 -13.65 21.45 -2.04
N GLY A 419 -12.92 20.47 -1.49
CA GLY A 419 -12.74 19.16 -2.12
C GLY A 419 -14.06 18.41 -2.29
N CYS A 420 -15.04 18.68 -1.43
CA CYS A 420 -16.33 18.00 -1.46
C CYS A 420 -17.52 18.92 -1.70
N HIS A 421 -17.49 20.17 -1.24
CA HIS A 421 -18.67 21.05 -1.22
C HIS A 421 -18.54 22.23 -2.17
N GLN A 422 -19.62 22.49 -2.92
CA GLN A 422 -19.77 23.75 -3.64
C GLN A 422 -20.15 24.86 -2.66
N PHE A 423 -19.36 25.94 -2.65
CA PHE A 423 -19.61 27.09 -1.79
C PHE A 423 -18.90 28.34 -2.30
N GLY A 424 -19.57 29.50 -2.32
CA GLY A 424 -18.94 30.77 -2.73
C GLY A 424 -18.43 30.82 -4.17
N GLY A 425 -18.91 29.95 -5.06
CA GLY A 425 -18.43 29.84 -6.45
C GLY A 425 -17.24 28.90 -6.64
N GLU A 426 -16.81 28.20 -5.59
CA GLU A 426 -15.70 27.26 -5.58
C GLU A 426 -16.15 25.86 -5.15
N GLY A 427 -15.29 24.86 -5.40
CA GLY A 427 -15.47 23.49 -4.93
C GLY A 427 -16.25 22.58 -5.86
N TYR A 428 -16.49 21.35 -5.39
CA TYR A 428 -17.03 20.25 -6.19
C TYR A 428 -18.39 19.76 -5.67
N ALA A 429 -19.15 19.06 -6.53
CA ALA A 429 -20.50 18.58 -6.23
C ALA A 429 -20.51 17.14 -5.69
N LEU A 430 -19.59 16.83 -4.76
CA LEU A 430 -19.53 15.52 -4.10
C LEU A 430 -20.46 15.48 -2.88
N GLY A 431 -20.40 16.51 -2.05
CA GLY A 431 -21.32 16.77 -0.94
C GLY A 431 -22.43 17.76 -1.30
N PRO A 432 -23.29 18.11 -0.33
CA PRO A 432 -24.29 19.17 -0.48
C PRO A 432 -23.70 20.52 -0.93
N ASP A 433 -24.45 21.23 -1.77
CA ASP A 433 -24.20 22.64 -2.09
C ASP A 433 -24.55 23.49 -0.87
N LEU A 434 -23.53 24.01 -0.19
CA LEU A 434 -23.68 24.72 1.08
C LEU A 434 -24.34 26.10 0.89
N ALA A 435 -24.36 26.65 -0.33
CA ALA A 435 -25.09 27.88 -0.62
C ALA A 435 -26.61 27.65 -0.72
N LYS A 436 -27.04 26.39 -0.90
CA LYS A 436 -28.44 25.96 -1.03
C LYS A 436 -28.94 25.18 0.18
N MET A 437 -28.34 25.37 1.36
CA MET A 437 -28.85 24.76 2.60
C MET A 437 -30.32 25.13 2.84
N GLU A 438 -31.08 24.19 3.38
CA GLU A 438 -32.47 24.44 3.77
C GLU A 438 -32.52 25.46 4.92
N PRO A 439 -33.48 26.40 4.98
CA PRO A 439 -33.51 27.44 6.01
C PRO A 439 -33.43 26.95 7.46
N LYS A 440 -33.98 25.76 7.77
CA LYS A 440 -33.91 25.14 9.11
C LYS A 440 -32.51 24.62 9.48
N LYS A 441 -31.64 24.38 8.49
CA LYS A 441 -30.26 23.91 8.62
C LYS A 441 -29.25 25.08 8.62
N GLU A 442 -29.70 26.31 8.35
CA GLU A 442 -28.89 27.53 8.38
C GLU A 442 -28.67 28.07 9.80
N THR A 443 -28.31 27.19 10.74
CA THR A 443 -28.04 27.54 12.14
C THR A 443 -26.61 27.16 12.50
N ILE A 444 -26.00 27.90 13.43
CA ILE A 444 -24.66 27.58 13.93
C ILE A 444 -24.64 26.17 14.54
N ASP A 445 -25.68 25.82 15.30
CA ASP A 445 -25.83 24.50 15.91
C ASP A 445 -25.72 23.37 14.86
N HIS A 446 -26.50 23.47 13.78
CA HIS A 446 -26.51 22.46 12.73
C HIS A 446 -25.18 22.42 11.97
N ILE A 447 -24.63 23.57 11.60
CA ILE A 447 -23.35 23.66 10.87
C ILE A 447 -22.22 23.06 11.71
N LEU A 448 -22.10 23.47 12.97
CA LEU A 448 -21.05 23.01 13.87
C LEU A 448 -21.17 21.51 14.13
N ARG A 449 -22.37 21.02 14.44
CA ARG A 449 -22.61 19.59 14.68
C ARG A 449 -22.33 18.76 13.44
N SER A 450 -22.72 19.21 12.25
CA SER A 450 -22.45 18.51 10.99
C SER A 450 -20.95 18.39 10.67
N ILE A 451 -20.13 19.32 11.17
CA ILE A 451 -18.68 19.29 10.95
C ILE A 451 -17.94 18.47 12.02
N VAL A 452 -18.34 18.61 13.29
CA VAL A 452 -17.71 17.88 14.41
C VAL A 452 -18.16 16.41 14.45
N GLU A 453 -19.42 16.14 14.10
CA GLU A 453 -20.07 14.84 14.19
C GLU A 453 -20.75 14.44 12.87
N PRO A 454 -20.00 14.35 11.74
CA PRO A 454 -20.57 14.20 10.40
C PRO A 454 -21.36 12.90 10.19
N SER A 455 -21.11 11.88 11.02
CA SER A 455 -21.79 10.58 10.96
C SER A 455 -23.14 10.53 11.71
N VAL A 456 -23.50 11.56 12.49
CA VAL A 456 -24.76 11.59 13.26
C VAL A 456 -25.98 11.78 12.36
N GLU A 457 -25.91 12.70 11.40
CA GLU A 457 -26.97 12.96 10.42
C GLU A 457 -26.38 12.88 9.00
N ILE A 458 -26.61 11.76 8.32
CA ILE A 458 -26.21 11.56 6.92
C ILE A 458 -27.45 11.60 6.05
N ASP A 459 -27.53 12.60 5.17
CA ASP A 459 -28.59 12.72 4.18
C ASP A 459 -28.60 11.46 3.27
N PRO A 460 -29.76 10.80 3.08
CA PRO A 460 -29.84 9.58 2.27
C PRO A 460 -29.22 9.68 0.88
N LYS A 461 -29.25 10.86 0.25
CA LYS A 461 -28.66 11.09 -1.08
C LYS A 461 -27.13 10.93 -1.10
N TYR A 462 -26.46 11.20 0.02
CA TYR A 462 -25.00 11.15 0.14
C TYR A 462 -24.52 9.92 0.91
N ARG A 463 -25.43 8.98 1.21
CA ARG A 463 -25.13 7.84 2.05
C ARG A 463 -24.44 6.73 1.26
N SER A 464 -23.32 6.27 1.80
CA SER A 464 -22.58 5.13 1.26
C SER A 464 -23.15 3.80 1.72
N PHE A 465 -22.98 2.78 0.90
CA PHE A 465 -23.33 1.40 1.18
C PHE A 465 -22.09 0.53 1.07
N ARG A 466 -22.04 -0.51 1.90
CA ARG A 466 -21.06 -1.59 1.81
C ARG A 466 -21.75 -2.81 1.20
N PHE A 467 -21.21 -3.29 0.10
CA PHE A 467 -21.66 -4.48 -0.61
C PHE A 467 -20.62 -5.58 -0.42
N LEU A 468 -20.99 -6.68 0.21
CA LEU A 468 -20.25 -7.94 0.16
C LEU A 468 -20.79 -8.72 -1.04
N LEU A 469 -19.91 -9.01 -2.00
CA LEU A 469 -20.24 -9.83 -3.16
C LEU A 469 -19.97 -11.30 -2.89
N ASP A 470 -20.65 -12.20 -3.59
CA ASP A 470 -20.45 -13.65 -3.54
C ASP A 470 -19.00 -14.10 -3.80
N SER A 471 -18.25 -13.27 -4.52
CA SER A 471 -16.81 -13.43 -4.77
C SER A 471 -15.94 -13.16 -3.53
N GLY A 472 -16.54 -12.75 -2.41
CA GLY A 472 -15.85 -12.23 -1.21
C GLY A 472 -15.33 -10.80 -1.37
N LYS A 473 -15.61 -10.11 -2.48
CA LYS A 473 -15.16 -8.73 -2.70
C LYS A 473 -16.07 -7.77 -1.94
N VAL A 474 -15.47 -6.80 -1.24
CA VAL A 474 -16.20 -5.69 -0.64
C VAL A 474 -16.14 -4.48 -1.56
N VAL A 475 -17.30 -3.91 -1.89
CA VAL A 475 -17.43 -2.65 -2.61
C VAL A 475 -18.07 -1.63 -1.68
N VAL A 476 -17.49 -0.44 -1.58
CA VAL A 476 -18.04 0.68 -0.80
C VAL A 476 -18.33 1.83 -1.75
N GLY A 477 -19.53 2.42 -1.70
CA GLY A 477 -19.85 3.59 -2.52
C GLY A 477 -21.31 4.03 -2.40
N THR A 478 -21.67 5.11 -3.10
CA THR A 478 -23.03 5.67 -3.07
C THR A 478 -23.88 5.07 -4.19
N ILE A 479 -25.12 4.68 -3.90
CA ILE A 479 -26.06 4.21 -4.93
C ILE A 479 -26.57 5.40 -5.73
N VAL A 480 -26.34 5.40 -7.04
CA VAL A 480 -26.82 6.46 -7.94
C VAL A 480 -28.02 6.03 -8.78
N GLU A 481 -28.18 4.72 -8.99
CA GLU A 481 -29.34 4.15 -9.68
C GLU A 481 -29.55 2.72 -9.17
N GLN A 482 -30.80 2.30 -9.02
CA GLN A 482 -31.14 0.94 -8.62
C GLN A 482 -32.38 0.47 -9.39
N THR A 483 -32.28 -0.71 -9.99
CA THR A 483 -33.38 -1.41 -10.69
C THR A 483 -33.71 -2.73 -9.98
N ASP A 484 -34.60 -3.53 -10.53
CA ASP A 484 -34.94 -4.84 -9.98
C ASP A 484 -33.78 -5.84 -10.08
N SER A 485 -32.90 -5.71 -11.08
CA SER A 485 -31.77 -6.63 -11.31
C SER A 485 -30.40 -6.04 -10.99
N GLN A 486 -30.23 -4.71 -10.99
CA GLN A 486 -28.91 -4.06 -10.90
C GLN A 486 -28.87 -2.92 -9.88
N VAL A 487 -27.70 -2.71 -9.29
CA VAL A 487 -27.35 -1.52 -8.51
C VAL A 487 -26.18 -0.82 -9.19
N LYS A 488 -26.31 0.46 -9.48
CA LYS A 488 -25.21 1.31 -9.95
C LYS A 488 -24.63 2.08 -8.77
N VAL A 489 -23.36 1.84 -8.51
CA VAL A 489 -22.63 2.34 -7.35
C VAL A 489 -21.49 3.26 -7.81
N LEU A 490 -21.48 4.47 -7.29
CA LEU A 490 -20.38 5.41 -7.43
C LEU A 490 -19.35 5.10 -6.31
N VAL A 491 -18.35 4.28 -6.66
CA VAL A 491 -17.27 3.82 -5.76
C VAL A 491 -16.21 4.91 -5.57
N ASP A 492 -15.89 5.61 -6.65
CA ASP A 492 -14.98 6.75 -6.67
C ASP A 492 -15.75 7.94 -7.25
N PRO A 493 -16.25 8.83 -6.39
CA PRO A 493 -17.04 9.97 -6.82
C PRO A 493 -16.25 11.03 -7.59
N LEU A 494 -14.92 10.96 -7.56
CA LEU A 494 -14.02 11.89 -8.23
C LEU A 494 -13.55 11.35 -9.59
N ALA A 495 -13.61 10.04 -9.80
CA ALA A 495 -13.40 9.43 -11.10
C ALA A 495 -14.48 9.88 -12.09
N MET A 496 -14.07 10.54 -13.20
CA MET A 496 -14.93 10.82 -14.35
C MET A 496 -15.23 9.54 -15.15
N ARG A 497 -15.88 8.54 -14.53
CA ARG A 497 -16.30 7.29 -15.16
C ARG A 497 -17.75 6.98 -14.82
N ASP A 498 -18.35 6.11 -15.64
CA ASP A 498 -19.68 5.58 -15.37
C ASP A 498 -19.68 4.83 -14.03
N PRO A 499 -20.79 4.92 -13.26
CA PRO A 499 -20.97 4.15 -12.02
C PRO A 499 -20.72 2.66 -12.22
N MET A 500 -20.13 2.00 -11.21
CA MET A 500 -19.95 0.56 -11.21
C MET A 500 -21.30 -0.13 -11.18
N VAL A 501 -21.56 -1.01 -12.14
CA VAL A 501 -22.76 -1.87 -12.14
C VAL A 501 -22.47 -3.12 -11.33
N ILE A 502 -23.32 -3.41 -10.35
CA ILE A 502 -23.32 -4.63 -9.54
C ILE A 502 -24.65 -5.33 -9.82
N GLU A 503 -24.60 -6.59 -10.25
CA GLU A 503 -25.81 -7.40 -10.40
C GLU A 503 -26.31 -7.80 -9.00
N LYS A 504 -27.63 -7.74 -8.76
CA LYS A 504 -28.17 -7.97 -7.41
C LYS A 504 -28.02 -9.40 -6.92
N ASP A 505 -27.91 -10.36 -7.83
CA ASP A 505 -27.65 -11.77 -7.53
C ASP A 505 -26.20 -12.02 -7.09
N GLU A 506 -25.26 -11.13 -7.46
CA GLU A 506 -23.87 -11.15 -6.98
C GLU A 506 -23.74 -10.57 -5.55
N ILE A 507 -24.78 -9.94 -5.00
CA ILE A 507 -24.74 -9.30 -3.67
C ILE A 507 -25.12 -10.30 -2.58
N GLU A 508 -24.15 -10.72 -1.79
CA GLU A 508 -24.37 -11.54 -0.58
C GLU A 508 -24.93 -10.69 0.56
N GLN A 509 -24.37 -9.48 0.76
CA GLN A 509 -24.81 -8.56 1.80
C GLN A 509 -24.76 -7.11 1.34
N GLN A 510 -25.80 -6.35 1.61
CA GLN A 510 -25.83 -4.89 1.45
C GLN A 510 -26.09 -4.24 2.81
N VAL A 511 -25.16 -3.42 3.26
CA VAL A 511 -25.26 -2.71 4.55
C VAL A 511 -25.18 -1.22 4.30
N GLU A 512 -26.14 -0.50 4.84
CA GLU A 512 -26.13 0.96 4.88
C GLU A 512 -25.02 1.45 5.83
N SER A 513 -24.16 2.36 5.36
CA SER A 513 -23.10 2.91 6.21
C SER A 513 -23.69 3.80 7.29
N THR A 514 -23.25 3.58 8.52
CA THR A 514 -23.47 4.50 9.66
C THR A 514 -22.40 5.58 9.72
N VAL A 515 -21.42 5.55 8.81
CA VAL A 515 -20.26 6.44 8.75
C VAL A 515 -20.34 7.32 7.52
N SER A 516 -20.15 8.63 7.71
CA SER A 516 -20.14 9.63 6.66
C SER A 516 -18.86 9.56 5.83
N ILE A 517 -18.96 9.94 4.55
CA ILE A 517 -17.77 10.18 3.70
C ILE A 517 -17.09 11.52 4.04
N MET A 518 -17.80 12.43 4.72
CA MET A 518 -17.20 13.63 5.28
C MET A 518 -16.35 13.24 6.50
N PRO A 519 -15.02 13.45 6.48
CA PRO A 519 -14.15 12.98 7.56
C PRO A 519 -14.49 13.64 8.90
N ALA A 520 -14.31 12.89 9.99
CA ALA A 520 -14.34 13.42 11.33
C ALA A 520 -13.04 14.18 11.66
N GLY A 521 -13.12 15.10 12.62
CA GLY A 521 -11.97 15.86 13.09
C GLY A 521 -11.41 16.84 12.07
N LEU A 522 -12.21 17.31 11.11
CA LEU A 522 -11.80 18.30 10.11
C LEU A 522 -11.22 19.57 10.75
N LEU A 523 -11.69 19.89 11.96
CA LEU A 523 -11.29 21.05 12.74
C LEU A 523 -10.02 20.83 13.58
N ASN A 524 -9.52 19.60 13.73
CA ASN A 524 -8.52 19.28 14.76
C ASN A 524 -7.20 20.03 14.63
N LYS A 525 -6.93 20.44 13.40
CA LYS A 525 -5.73 21.14 13.03
C LYS A 525 -5.84 22.66 13.21
N LEU A 526 -7.04 23.17 13.51
CA LEU A 526 -7.38 24.59 13.72
C LEU A 526 -7.40 24.95 15.22
N THR A 527 -7.09 26.21 15.53
CA THR A 527 -7.35 26.84 16.83
C THR A 527 -8.84 27.12 17.03
N GLU A 528 -9.23 27.38 18.27
CA GLU A 528 -10.62 27.77 18.61
C GLU A 528 -11.09 28.98 17.78
N GLU A 529 -10.24 30.00 17.63
CA GLU A 529 -10.55 31.20 16.85
C GLU A 529 -10.68 30.90 15.35
N GLU A 530 -9.79 30.09 14.78
CA GLU A 530 -9.88 29.67 13.39
C GLU A 530 -11.16 28.84 13.15
N VAL A 531 -11.54 27.97 14.09
CA VAL A 531 -12.83 27.25 14.03
C VAL A 531 -13.99 28.24 13.99
N VAL A 532 -13.99 29.26 14.85
CA VAL A 532 -15.03 30.28 14.86
C VAL A 532 -15.12 31.02 13.51
N ASP A 533 -13.98 31.41 12.93
CA ASP A 533 -13.94 32.07 11.61
C ASP A 533 -14.48 31.18 10.48
N LEU A 534 -14.13 29.90 10.48
CA LEU A 534 -14.62 28.92 9.51
C LEU A 534 -16.14 28.74 9.61
N ILE A 535 -16.67 28.52 10.82
CA ILE A 535 -18.11 28.33 11.04
C ILE A 535 -18.89 29.60 10.68
N VAL A 536 -18.36 30.78 11.02
CA VAL A 536 -18.95 32.07 10.63
C VAL A 536 -18.96 32.24 9.11
N TYR A 537 -17.91 31.81 8.41
CA TYR A 537 -17.87 31.83 6.95
C TYR A 537 -18.94 30.97 6.28
N VAL A 538 -19.15 29.75 6.80
CA VAL A 538 -20.23 28.88 6.33
C VAL A 538 -21.60 29.47 6.67
N PHE A 539 -21.78 29.95 7.89
CA PHE A 539 -23.02 30.59 8.33
C PHE A 539 -23.38 31.84 7.53
N ALA A 540 -22.39 32.66 7.20
CA ALA A 540 -22.55 33.87 6.38
C ALA A 540 -22.72 33.56 4.88
N LYS A 541 -22.79 32.28 4.49
CA LYS A 541 -22.98 31.82 3.09
C LYS A 541 -21.91 32.33 2.13
N ALA A 542 -20.67 32.43 2.58
CA ALA A 542 -19.57 33.03 1.80
C ALA A 542 -19.92 34.43 1.25
N ASN A 543 -20.77 35.19 1.95
CA ASN A 543 -21.15 36.54 1.54
C ASN A 543 -20.24 37.57 2.24
N PRO A 544 -19.30 38.23 1.52
CA PRO A 544 -18.41 39.23 2.13
C PRO A 544 -19.14 40.48 2.65
N LYS A 545 -20.41 40.68 2.27
CA LYS A 545 -21.26 41.78 2.75
C LYS A 545 -22.13 41.40 3.94
N HIS A 546 -21.99 40.19 4.49
CA HIS A 546 -22.76 39.77 5.65
C HIS A 546 -22.46 40.67 6.86
N LYS A 547 -23.49 41.01 7.66
CA LYS A 547 -23.39 41.97 8.77
C LYS A 547 -22.38 41.55 9.85
N ILE A 548 -22.06 40.26 9.91
CA ILE A 548 -21.13 39.67 10.87
C ILE A 548 -19.68 40.18 10.69
N TYR A 549 -19.33 40.64 9.49
CA TYR A 549 -17.99 41.12 9.14
C TYR A 549 -17.82 42.63 9.27
N HIS A 550 -18.91 43.39 9.45
CA HIS A 550 -18.92 44.86 9.31
C HIS A 550 -19.55 45.57 10.52
N ALA A 551 -19.41 45.03 11.73
CA ALA A 551 -20.05 45.61 12.91
C ALA A 551 -19.24 46.79 13.49
N GLY A 552 -18.98 47.83 12.69
CA GLY A 552 -18.10 48.91 13.16
C GLY A 552 -17.90 50.15 12.30
N HIS A 553 -18.86 50.60 11.47
CA HIS A 553 -18.83 51.97 10.90
C HIS A 553 -20.22 52.61 10.84
N GLY A 554 -20.86 52.75 12.01
CA GLY A 554 -21.94 53.72 12.19
C GLY A 554 -21.33 55.11 12.35
N HIS A 555 -21.29 55.90 11.27
CA HIS A 555 -21.12 57.33 11.36
C HIS A 555 -22.24 57.93 12.22
N HIS A 556 -21.93 58.28 13.47
CA HIS A 556 -22.73 59.24 14.23
C HIS A 556 -22.48 60.63 13.64
N ASN A 557 -23.33 61.04 12.69
CA ASN A 557 -23.55 62.45 12.38
C ASN A 557 -24.78 62.92 13.18
N HIS A 558 -24.54 63.66 14.25
CA HIS A 558 -25.48 64.65 14.78
C HIS A 558 -24.72 65.87 15.26
#